data_AF-A0AAU4UP75-F1
#
_entry.id   AF-A0AAU4UP75-F1
#
_cell.length_a   1.000
_cell.length_b   1.000
_cell.length_c   1.000
_cell.angle_alpha   90.00
_cell.angle_beta   90.00
_cell.angle_gamma   90.00
#
_symmetry.space_group_name_H-M   'P 1'
#
loop_
_entity.id
_entity.type
_entity.pdbx_description
1 polymer ?
#
loop_
_entity_poly.entity_id
_entity_poly.type
_entity_poly.pdbx_seq_one_letter_code
_entity_poly.pdbx_strand_id
1 'polypeptide(L)'
;MFSVLAPSGHSSTCRLQLFTADGERPVAVVTQVVGEGMGLTNAAEAFAGAVWERHCPDDELPPVWVQRQLDAGGLARVTEFQQVKFAEPRRYRPQGPRWSAITQEQLEALTGMPVATDRGDGYVPRPEEPEPQLVFAEFAVISLARPRPFREPECMPSGMGWRRWVRQVLPRRTARTCCWYHGGDWHAVSAMALDALNRARAQEIAAEDMEEFAAAHAAAAGADRWQSEALATLFSVSDAIQPASESGYVNGQHRSQAMLEAGVRRTVVLWIVPAT
;
A
#
# COMPACT_ATOMS: atom_id res chain seq x y z
N MET A 1 -3.33 27.61 -1.81
CA MET A 1 -3.26 26.13 -1.82
C MET A 1 -3.53 25.63 -0.42
N PHE A 2 -4.38 24.61 -0.24
CA PHE A 2 -4.71 24.07 1.08
C PHE A 2 -3.88 22.81 1.34
N SER A 3 -3.36 22.65 2.56
CA SER A 3 -2.53 21.51 2.94
C SER A 3 -2.98 20.88 4.25
N VAL A 4 -2.85 19.56 4.31
CA VAL A 4 -3.12 18.75 5.50
C VAL A 4 -1.97 17.77 5.69
N LEU A 5 -1.58 17.53 6.94
CA LEU A 5 -0.66 16.45 7.27
C LEU A 5 -1.47 15.15 7.29
N ALA A 6 -1.22 14.26 6.34
CA ALA A 6 -1.89 12.97 6.33
C ALA A 6 -1.46 12.12 7.54
N PRO A 7 -2.25 11.13 7.97
CA PRO A 7 -1.85 10.20 9.03
C PRO A 7 -0.54 9.45 8.76
N SER A 8 -0.13 9.36 7.49
CA SER A 8 1.16 8.81 7.06
C SER A 8 2.36 9.74 7.31
N GLY A 9 2.15 10.93 7.90
CA GLY A 9 3.20 11.93 8.18
C GLY A 9 3.54 12.83 6.98
N HIS A 10 3.08 12.51 5.78
CA HIS A 10 3.35 13.29 4.57
C HIS A 10 2.32 14.41 4.37
N SER A 11 2.75 15.56 3.85
CA SER A 11 1.85 16.68 3.53
C SER A 11 1.11 16.43 2.22
N SER A 12 -0.22 16.37 2.28
CA SER A 12 -1.10 16.36 1.11
C SER A 12 -1.60 17.76 0.79
N THR A 13 -1.70 18.10 -0.50
CA THR A 13 -2.21 19.40 -0.96
C THR A 13 -3.41 19.27 -1.89
N CYS A 14 -4.26 20.29 -1.88
CA CYS A 14 -5.33 20.48 -2.86
C CYS A 14 -5.59 21.98 -3.11
N ARG A 15 -6.34 22.29 -4.17
CA ARG A 15 -7.02 23.57 -4.31
C ARG A 15 -8.30 23.49 -3.47
N LEU A 16 -8.56 24.52 -2.69
CA LEU A 16 -9.83 24.72 -2.00
C LEU A 16 -10.53 25.94 -2.60
N GLN A 17 -11.77 25.76 -3.03
CA GLN A 17 -12.72 26.83 -3.32
C GLN A 17 -13.84 26.71 -2.29
N LEU A 18 -13.97 27.71 -1.42
CA LEU A 18 -14.96 27.72 -0.36
C LEU A 18 -16.04 28.75 -0.68
N PHE A 19 -17.28 28.30 -0.74
CA PHE A 19 -18.45 29.12 -1.02
C PHE A 19 -19.27 29.25 0.26
N THR A 20 -19.52 30.49 0.68
CA THR A 20 -20.22 30.82 1.94
C THR A 20 -21.34 31.81 1.64
N ALA A 21 -22.48 31.64 2.31
CA ALA A 21 -23.57 32.61 2.32
C ALA A 21 -24.20 32.62 3.72
N ASP A 22 -24.75 33.77 4.13
CA ASP A 22 -25.30 33.93 5.48
C ASP A 22 -26.47 32.96 5.73
N GLY A 23 -26.37 32.20 6.82
CA GLY A 23 -27.39 31.22 7.22
C GLY A 23 -27.40 29.92 6.40
N GLU A 24 -26.52 29.80 5.40
CA GLU A 24 -26.38 28.61 4.57
C GLU A 24 -25.15 27.80 4.95
N ARG A 25 -25.23 26.48 4.78
CA ARG A 25 -24.10 25.59 5.04
C ARG A 25 -23.01 25.81 3.99
N PRO A 26 -21.75 26.11 4.37
CA PRO A 26 -20.69 26.33 3.38
C PRO A 26 -20.46 25.14 2.46
N VAL A 27 -20.07 25.40 1.22
CA VAL A 27 -19.72 24.37 0.23
C VAL A 27 -18.22 24.44 -0.04
N ALA A 28 -17.51 23.36 0.28
CA ALA A 28 -16.09 23.22 0.01
C ALA A 28 -15.91 22.37 -1.25
N VAL A 29 -15.42 22.98 -2.33
CA VAL A 29 -15.02 22.29 -3.54
C VAL A 29 -13.50 22.15 -3.54
N VAL A 30 -13.01 20.91 -3.58
CA VAL A 30 -11.59 20.62 -3.62
C VAL A 30 -11.16 19.93 -4.90
N THR A 31 -10.02 20.35 -5.42
CA THR A 31 -9.42 19.77 -6.62
C THR A 31 -7.99 19.37 -6.30
N GLN A 32 -7.63 18.10 -6.55
CA GLN A 32 -6.28 17.58 -6.32
C GLN A 32 -5.75 16.91 -7.60
N VAL A 33 -4.49 17.14 -7.91
CA VAL A 33 -3.73 16.42 -8.93
C VAL A 33 -3.09 15.18 -8.30
N VAL A 34 -3.12 14.04 -8.99
CA VAL A 34 -2.43 12.81 -8.56
C VAL A 34 -0.95 13.11 -8.29
N GLY A 35 -0.42 12.57 -7.20
CA GLY A 35 0.95 12.84 -6.75
C GLY A 35 1.07 13.93 -5.68
N GLU A 36 -0.01 14.67 -5.38
CA GLU A 36 -0.01 15.69 -4.32
C GLU A 36 -0.22 15.11 -2.89
N GLY A 37 0.42 13.98 -2.60
CA GLY A 37 0.29 13.23 -1.34
C GLY A 37 -0.89 12.25 -1.33
N MET A 38 -1.43 11.96 -0.15
CA MET A 38 -2.58 11.07 0.00
C MET A 38 -3.81 11.62 -0.76
N GLY A 39 -4.40 10.77 -1.60
CA GLY A 39 -5.52 11.13 -2.47
C GLY A 39 -6.78 11.56 -1.71
N LEU A 40 -7.57 12.47 -2.28
CA LEU A 40 -8.82 12.97 -1.69
C LEU A 40 -9.78 11.85 -1.28
N THR A 41 -9.86 10.74 -2.01
CA THR A 41 -10.67 9.57 -1.61
C THR A 41 -10.22 8.97 -0.28
N ASN A 42 -8.91 8.85 -0.05
CA ASN A 42 -8.37 8.23 1.16
C ASN A 42 -8.27 9.23 2.33
N ALA A 43 -8.15 10.53 2.02
CA ALA A 43 -7.95 11.58 3.00
C ALA A 43 -9.17 12.52 3.17
N ALA A 44 -10.34 12.18 2.61
CA ALA A 44 -11.53 13.05 2.61
C ALA A 44 -11.90 13.54 4.02
N GLU A 45 -11.88 12.64 5.00
CA GLU A 45 -12.19 12.97 6.40
C GLU A 45 -11.20 13.98 6.99
N ALA A 46 -9.89 13.78 6.75
CA ALA A 46 -8.84 14.66 7.26
C ALA A 46 -8.90 16.05 6.61
N PHE A 47 -9.12 16.10 5.29
CA PHE A 47 -9.28 17.35 4.56
C PHE A 47 -10.55 18.10 4.97
N ALA A 48 -11.71 17.44 4.98
CA ALA A 48 -12.97 18.05 5.37
C ALA A 48 -12.95 18.53 6.84
N GLY A 49 -12.35 17.75 7.74
CA GLY A 49 -12.14 18.14 9.13
C GLY A 49 -11.27 19.39 9.27
N ALA A 50 -10.15 19.45 8.53
CA ALA A 50 -9.26 20.61 8.56
C ALA A 50 -9.89 21.86 7.93
N VAL A 51 -10.69 21.73 6.87
CA VAL A 51 -11.43 22.87 6.29
C VAL A 51 -12.48 23.37 7.30
N TRP A 52 -13.21 22.45 7.92
CA TRP A 52 -14.18 22.79 8.95
C TRP A 52 -13.54 23.55 10.11
N GLU A 53 -12.44 23.03 10.66
CA GLU A 53 -11.72 23.64 11.77
C GLU A 53 -11.17 25.03 11.45
N ARG A 54 -10.61 25.21 10.24
CA ARG A 54 -9.86 26.44 9.90
C ARG A 54 -10.71 27.54 9.28
N HIS A 55 -11.79 27.17 8.59
CA HIS A 55 -12.58 28.12 7.79
C HIS A 55 -14.04 28.21 8.19
N CYS A 56 -14.56 27.20 8.89
CA CYS A 56 -15.95 27.13 9.34
C CYS A 56 -16.05 26.79 10.84
N PRO A 57 -15.22 27.38 11.73
CA PRO A 57 -15.08 26.88 13.11
C PRO A 57 -16.36 26.98 13.93
N ASP A 58 -17.24 27.92 13.57
CA ASP A 58 -18.49 28.21 14.28
C ASP A 58 -19.68 27.39 13.77
N ASP A 59 -19.54 26.71 12.63
CA ASP A 59 -20.61 25.87 12.07
C ASP A 59 -20.72 24.55 12.84
N GLU A 60 -21.97 24.12 13.11
CA GLU A 60 -22.25 22.86 13.81
C GLU A 60 -21.97 21.62 12.97
N LEU A 61 -21.98 21.76 11.65
CA LEU A 61 -21.76 20.69 10.68
C LEU A 61 -20.57 21.02 9.78
N PRO A 62 -19.84 20.01 9.27
CA PRO A 62 -18.77 20.25 8.31
C PRO A 62 -19.32 20.92 7.05
N PRO A 63 -18.53 21.63 6.23
CA PRO A 63 -19.00 22.10 4.94
C PRO A 63 -19.51 20.94 4.07
N VAL A 64 -20.42 21.23 3.15
CA VAL A 64 -20.76 20.28 2.08
C VAL A 64 -19.50 20.02 1.27
N TRP A 65 -19.07 18.77 1.22
CA TRP A 65 -17.80 18.39 0.60
C TRP A 65 -18.01 17.91 -0.83
N VAL A 66 -17.35 18.57 -1.77
CA VAL A 66 -17.31 18.17 -3.18
C VAL A 66 -15.86 18.07 -3.60
N GLN A 67 -15.49 16.98 -4.26
CA GLN A 67 -14.12 16.70 -4.62
C GLN A 67 -13.97 16.33 -6.10
N ARG A 68 -12.80 16.65 -6.64
CA ARG A 68 -12.38 16.26 -7.98
C ARG A 68 -10.91 15.86 -7.97
N GLN A 69 -10.62 14.74 -8.62
CA GLN A 69 -9.26 14.25 -8.80
C GLN A 69 -8.85 14.35 -10.27
N LEU A 70 -7.74 15.04 -10.50
CA LEU A 70 -7.11 15.21 -11.80
C LEU A 70 -5.92 14.23 -11.91
N ASP A 71 -5.59 13.79 -13.11
CA ASP A 71 -4.34 13.09 -13.40
C ASP A 71 -3.14 14.05 -13.36
N ALA A 72 -1.93 13.50 -13.54
CA ALA A 72 -0.68 14.27 -13.52
C ALA A 72 -0.63 15.38 -14.60
N GLY A 73 -1.35 15.20 -15.71
CA GLY A 73 -1.49 16.19 -16.78
C GLY A 73 -2.55 17.27 -16.48
N GLY A 74 -3.23 17.20 -15.33
CA GLY A 74 -4.30 18.11 -14.96
C GLY A 74 -5.64 17.81 -15.64
N LEU A 75 -5.77 16.69 -16.36
CA LEU A 75 -7.02 16.24 -16.93
C LEU A 75 -7.81 15.44 -15.90
N ALA A 76 -9.13 15.43 -16.00
CA ALA A 76 -9.96 14.76 -15.01
C ALA A 76 -9.90 13.25 -15.18
N ARG A 77 -9.55 12.50 -14.10
CA ARG A 77 -9.58 11.02 -14.13
C ARG A 77 -11.00 10.47 -14.26
N VAL A 78 -11.96 11.20 -13.70
CA VAL A 78 -13.40 11.01 -13.89
C VAL A 78 -13.92 12.36 -14.35
N THR A 79 -14.76 12.38 -15.37
CA THR A 79 -15.29 13.62 -15.96
C THR A 79 -16.11 14.45 -14.96
N GLU A 80 -16.61 13.83 -13.90
CA GLU A 80 -17.56 14.39 -12.95
C GLU A 80 -16.94 14.67 -11.57
N PHE A 81 -17.51 15.64 -10.87
CA PHE A 81 -17.22 15.86 -9.46
C PHE A 81 -17.88 14.76 -8.61
N GLN A 82 -17.36 14.56 -7.41
CA GLN A 82 -17.97 13.68 -6.41
C GLN A 82 -18.39 14.48 -5.19
N GLN A 83 -19.67 14.43 -4.84
CA GLN A 83 -20.12 14.87 -3.54
C GLN A 83 -19.85 13.77 -2.51
N VAL A 84 -19.29 14.15 -1.35
CA VAL A 84 -19.02 13.23 -0.25
C VAL A 84 -19.93 13.58 0.92
N LYS A 85 -20.74 12.61 1.34
CA LYS A 85 -21.58 12.71 2.53
C LYS A 85 -20.93 11.92 3.67
N PHE A 86 -20.80 12.55 4.84
CA PHE A 86 -20.28 11.92 6.04
C PHE A 86 -21.44 11.48 6.94
N ALA A 87 -21.41 10.23 7.41
CA ALA A 87 -22.48 9.65 8.22
C ALA A 87 -22.46 10.12 9.67
N GLU A 88 -21.27 10.37 10.23
CA GLU A 88 -21.10 10.71 11.64
C GLU A 88 -20.17 11.92 11.79
N PRO A 89 -20.70 13.15 11.78
CA PRO A 89 -19.89 14.33 12.05
C PRO A 89 -19.67 14.47 13.57
N ARG A 90 -18.45 14.16 14.04
CA ARG A 90 -17.94 14.74 15.30
C ARG A 90 -17.26 16.06 14.97
N ARG A 91 -17.27 17.04 15.88
CA ARG A 91 -16.68 18.37 15.64
C ARG A 91 -15.25 18.24 15.09
N TYR A 92 -15.05 18.76 13.87
CA TYR A 92 -13.79 18.70 13.08
C TYR A 92 -13.28 17.31 12.72
N ARG A 93 -14.10 16.27 12.91
CA ARG A 93 -13.77 14.87 12.63
C ARG A 93 -14.96 14.19 11.93
N PRO A 94 -15.24 14.57 10.67
CA PRO A 94 -16.25 13.87 9.89
C PRO A 94 -15.84 12.41 9.68
N GLN A 95 -16.80 11.49 9.71
CA GLN A 95 -16.55 10.05 9.55
C GLN A 95 -17.54 9.38 8.60
N GLY A 96 -17.11 8.27 8.02
CA GLY A 96 -17.94 7.39 7.20
C GLY A 96 -18.35 8.04 5.87
N PRO A 97 -17.37 8.42 5.02
CA PRO A 97 -17.63 9.03 3.73
C PRO A 97 -18.41 8.09 2.80
N ARG A 98 -19.36 8.67 2.08
CA ARG A 98 -20.09 8.03 0.97
C ARG A 98 -20.06 8.96 -0.23
N TRP A 99 -19.62 8.43 -1.36
CA TRP A 99 -19.45 9.17 -2.61
C TRP A 99 -20.68 9.02 -3.49
N SER A 100 -21.09 10.13 -4.08
CA SER A 100 -22.06 10.18 -5.18
C SER A 100 -21.57 11.13 -6.24
N ALA A 101 -21.80 10.80 -7.51
CA ALA A 101 -21.54 11.72 -8.61
C ALA A 101 -22.39 13.00 -8.46
N ILE A 102 -21.81 14.13 -8.87
CA ILE A 102 -22.51 15.40 -9.02
C ILE A 102 -22.03 16.06 -10.32
N THR A 103 -22.96 16.45 -11.18
CA THR A 103 -22.60 17.11 -12.45
C THR A 103 -22.14 18.55 -12.19
N GLN A 104 -21.51 19.17 -13.18
CA GLN A 104 -21.08 20.56 -13.06
C GLN A 104 -22.30 21.49 -12.86
N GLU A 105 -23.38 21.29 -13.59
CA GLU A 105 -24.60 22.11 -13.48
C GLU A 105 -25.22 21.99 -12.09
N GLN A 106 -25.25 20.78 -11.52
CA GLN A 106 -25.73 20.56 -10.15
C GLN A 106 -24.83 21.24 -9.11
N LEU A 107 -23.51 21.24 -9.34
CA LEU A 107 -22.55 21.89 -8.47
C LEU A 107 -22.65 23.42 -8.51
N GLU A 108 -22.86 23.99 -9.70
CA GLU A 108 -23.08 25.43 -9.88
C GLU A 108 -24.42 25.85 -9.25
N ALA A 109 -25.46 25.03 -9.37
CA ALA A 109 -26.72 25.26 -8.66
C ALA A 109 -26.56 25.20 -7.14
N LEU A 110 -25.70 24.30 -6.63
CA LEU A 110 -25.41 24.16 -5.20
C LEU A 110 -24.60 25.35 -4.64
N THR A 111 -23.70 25.92 -5.44
CA THR A 111 -22.81 27.01 -5.01
C THR A 111 -23.33 28.39 -5.38
N GLY A 112 -24.31 28.48 -6.28
CA GLY A 112 -24.87 29.72 -6.80
C GLY A 112 -23.97 30.44 -7.82
N MET A 113 -22.84 29.84 -8.22
CA MET A 113 -21.88 30.46 -9.16
C MET A 113 -21.02 29.41 -9.87
N PRO A 114 -20.33 29.78 -10.96
CA PRO A 114 -19.39 28.89 -11.64
C PRO A 114 -18.28 28.39 -10.71
N VAL A 115 -17.97 27.09 -10.83
CA VAL A 115 -16.91 26.45 -10.04
C VAL A 115 -15.73 26.10 -10.94
N ALA A 116 -14.54 26.58 -10.60
CA ALA A 116 -13.36 26.25 -11.38
C ALA A 116 -13.05 24.75 -11.28
N THR A 117 -12.75 24.14 -12.42
CA THR A 117 -12.57 22.68 -12.56
C THR A 117 -11.11 22.25 -12.52
N ASP A 118 -10.20 23.20 -12.71
CA ASP A 118 -8.77 23.01 -12.76
C ASP A 118 -8.09 23.21 -11.39
N ARG A 119 -6.77 23.03 -11.38
CA ARG A 119 -5.93 23.16 -10.19
C ARG A 119 -5.62 24.61 -9.78
N GLY A 120 -6.03 25.59 -10.60
CA GLY A 120 -5.84 27.01 -10.44
C GLY A 120 -4.61 27.54 -11.19
N ASP A 121 -4.71 28.78 -11.67
CA ASP A 121 -3.60 29.47 -12.33
C ASP A 121 -2.37 29.55 -11.41
N GLY A 122 -1.18 29.37 -12.00
CA GLY A 122 0.09 29.39 -11.28
C GLY A 122 0.37 28.14 -10.44
N TYR A 123 -0.45 27.08 -10.57
CA TYR A 123 -0.08 25.77 -10.03
C TYR A 123 1.19 25.25 -10.69
N VAL A 124 2.19 24.99 -9.86
CA VAL A 124 3.39 24.24 -10.24
C VAL A 124 3.23 22.85 -9.63
N PRO A 125 3.11 21.79 -10.45
CA PRO A 125 3.14 20.43 -9.94
C PRO A 125 4.33 20.22 -9.03
N ARG A 126 4.14 19.46 -7.94
CA ARG A 126 5.30 18.92 -7.25
C ARG A 126 6.10 18.10 -8.27
N PRO A 127 7.44 18.16 -8.22
CA PRO A 127 8.25 17.17 -8.92
C PRO A 127 7.67 15.80 -8.61
N GLU A 128 7.42 15.00 -9.63
CA GLU A 128 6.97 13.64 -9.44
C GLU A 128 7.95 12.96 -8.50
N GLU A 129 7.47 12.54 -7.32
CA GLU A 129 8.29 11.74 -6.44
C GLU A 129 8.62 10.47 -7.21
N PRO A 130 9.90 10.14 -7.36
CA PRO A 130 10.28 9.05 -8.23
C PRO A 130 9.65 7.76 -7.70
N GLU A 131 9.07 6.97 -8.61
CA GLU A 131 8.31 5.79 -8.24
C GLU A 131 9.17 4.88 -7.34
N PRO A 132 8.64 4.44 -6.19
CA PRO A 132 9.41 3.60 -5.29
C PRO A 132 9.81 2.33 -6.02
N GLN A 133 11.09 1.97 -5.93
CA GLN A 133 11.64 0.83 -6.63
C GLN A 133 11.36 -0.45 -5.84
N LEU A 134 10.93 -1.47 -6.57
CA LEU A 134 10.80 -2.82 -6.05
C LEU A 134 12.17 -3.50 -6.15
N VAL A 135 12.68 -3.98 -5.01
CA VAL A 135 14.01 -4.61 -4.96
C VAL A 135 13.95 -5.94 -4.23
N PHE A 136 14.26 -7.02 -4.95
CA PHE A 136 14.51 -8.31 -4.33
C PHE A 136 15.91 -8.38 -3.74
N ALA A 137 15.99 -8.81 -2.49
CA ALA A 137 17.25 -8.90 -1.77
C ALA A 137 17.38 -10.22 -1.01
N GLU A 138 18.60 -10.75 -0.97
CA GLU A 138 18.97 -11.81 -0.06
C GLU A 138 18.86 -11.33 1.39
N PHE A 139 18.19 -12.11 2.23
CA PHE A 139 17.93 -11.75 3.62
C PHE A 139 18.15 -12.95 4.55
N ALA A 140 18.61 -12.67 5.77
CA ALA A 140 18.76 -13.68 6.80
C ALA A 140 17.39 -13.99 7.41
N VAL A 141 16.93 -15.24 7.27
CA VAL A 141 15.60 -15.66 7.75
C VAL A 141 15.45 -15.45 9.25
N ILE A 142 16.53 -15.64 10.01
CA ILE A 142 16.54 -15.42 11.47
C ILE A 142 16.30 -13.97 11.88
N SER A 143 16.60 -13.02 10.99
CA SER A 143 16.43 -11.59 11.23
C SER A 143 15.03 -11.09 10.85
N LEU A 144 14.19 -11.95 10.27
CA LEU A 144 12.80 -11.60 10.00
C LEU A 144 12.05 -11.37 11.32
N ALA A 145 11.08 -10.45 11.30
CA ALA A 145 10.19 -10.19 12.43
C ALA A 145 9.54 -11.50 12.88
N ARG A 146 9.16 -11.63 14.16
CA ARG A 146 8.54 -12.88 14.61
C ARG A 146 7.13 -13.01 13.98
N PRO A 147 6.85 -14.09 13.20
CA PRO A 147 5.48 -14.36 12.76
C PRO A 147 4.54 -14.45 13.96
N ARG A 148 3.34 -13.89 13.80
CA ARG A 148 2.28 -13.95 14.80
C ARG A 148 1.27 -15.03 14.38
N PRO A 149 0.59 -15.69 15.33
CA PRO A 149 -0.49 -16.61 14.97
C PRO A 149 -1.51 -15.92 14.07
N PHE A 150 -1.85 -16.54 12.95
CA PHE A 150 -2.79 -16.00 11.98
C PHE A 150 -3.79 -17.07 11.59
N ARG A 151 -5.01 -17.00 12.16
CA ARG A 151 -6.22 -17.81 11.86
C ARG A 151 -6.08 -19.35 11.86
N GLU A 152 -4.86 -19.89 11.93
CA GLU A 152 -4.51 -21.30 11.76
C GLU A 152 -3.48 -21.71 12.84
N PRO A 153 -3.95 -22.03 14.06
CA PRO A 153 -3.05 -22.26 15.20
C PRO A 153 -2.16 -23.51 15.06
N GLU A 154 -2.54 -24.46 14.20
CA GLU A 154 -1.80 -25.72 14.00
C GLU A 154 -0.52 -25.53 13.18
N CYS A 155 -0.53 -24.62 12.20
CA CYS A 155 0.62 -24.30 11.36
C CYS A 155 1.33 -22.99 11.79
N MET A 156 0.66 -22.12 12.53
CA MET A 156 1.22 -20.86 13.06
C MET A 156 1.14 -20.79 14.60
N PRO A 157 1.81 -21.69 15.35
CA PRO A 157 1.72 -21.69 16.81
C PRO A 157 2.38 -20.46 17.44
N SER A 158 1.94 -20.08 18.64
CA SER A 158 2.61 -19.03 19.42
C SER A 158 3.91 -19.56 20.05
N GLY A 159 4.89 -18.67 20.30
CA GLY A 159 5.96 -18.96 21.25
C GLY A 159 7.15 -19.81 20.77
N MET A 160 7.58 -19.70 19.51
CA MET A 160 8.76 -20.42 18.99
C MET A 160 10.13 -19.76 19.31
N GLY A 161 10.34 -19.35 20.56
CA GLY A 161 11.53 -18.59 20.98
C GLY A 161 12.85 -19.32 20.73
N TRP A 162 13.17 -20.33 21.55
CA TRP A 162 14.46 -21.05 21.46
C TRP A 162 14.49 -22.11 20.35
N ARG A 163 13.33 -22.67 19.99
CA ARG A 163 13.21 -23.71 18.97
C ARG A 163 13.72 -23.25 17.60
N ARG A 164 13.58 -21.95 17.28
CA ARG A 164 14.11 -21.36 16.04
C ARG A 164 15.63 -21.40 15.98
N TRP A 165 16.30 -21.02 17.05
CA TRP A 165 17.76 -21.09 17.14
C TRP A 165 18.28 -22.52 17.00
N VAL A 166 17.60 -23.47 17.65
CA VAL A 166 17.94 -24.90 17.48
C VAL A 166 17.80 -25.35 16.02
N ARG A 167 16.79 -24.86 15.29
CA ARG A 167 16.62 -25.21 13.87
C ARG A 167 17.68 -24.64 12.95
N GLN A 168 18.30 -23.51 13.30
CA GLN A 168 19.42 -22.96 12.54
C GLN A 168 20.69 -23.82 12.64
N VAL A 169 20.81 -24.59 13.73
CA VAL A 169 21.90 -25.56 13.97
C VAL A 169 21.52 -26.96 13.47
N LEU A 170 20.27 -27.39 13.70
CA LEU A 170 19.73 -28.71 13.35
C LEU A 170 18.48 -28.55 12.46
N PRO A 171 18.68 -28.29 11.15
CA PRO A 171 17.59 -28.02 10.23
C PRO A 171 16.71 -29.25 9.99
N ARG A 172 15.46 -29.02 9.62
CA ARG A 172 14.52 -30.05 9.18
C ARG A 172 14.27 -29.90 7.68
N ARG A 173 14.41 -31.00 6.95
CA ARG A 173 14.13 -31.09 5.51
C ARG A 173 12.85 -31.85 5.18
N THR A 174 12.12 -32.30 6.21
CA THR A 174 10.89 -33.07 6.04
C THR A 174 9.70 -32.13 5.91
N ALA A 175 8.90 -32.33 4.86
CA ALA A 175 7.58 -31.71 4.71
C ALA A 175 6.63 -32.10 5.85
N ARG A 176 5.70 -31.20 6.18
CA ARG A 176 4.56 -31.45 7.06
C ARG A 176 3.27 -31.34 6.26
N THR A 177 2.22 -31.98 6.74
CA THR A 177 0.91 -32.00 6.08
C THR A 177 -0.05 -30.92 6.57
N CYS A 178 0.38 -30.02 7.46
CA CYS A 178 -0.51 -29.06 8.11
C CYS A 178 -1.00 -27.93 7.19
N CYS A 179 -0.24 -27.55 6.17
CA CYS A 179 -0.65 -26.59 5.14
C CYS A 179 0.30 -26.67 3.93
N TRP A 180 -0.07 -26.00 2.83
CA TRP A 180 0.77 -25.91 1.63
C TRP A 180 2.16 -25.32 1.92
N TYR A 181 2.25 -24.30 2.79
CA TYR A 181 3.53 -23.68 3.14
C TYR A 181 4.49 -24.65 3.83
N HIS A 182 4.02 -25.62 4.61
CA HIS A 182 4.91 -26.63 5.22
C HIS A 182 5.08 -27.88 4.35
N GLY A 183 4.47 -27.91 3.17
CA GLY A 183 4.35 -29.08 2.31
C GLY A 183 5.62 -29.50 1.56
N GLY A 184 6.73 -28.76 1.66
CA GLY A 184 7.94 -29.08 0.91
C GLY A 184 9.25 -28.53 1.48
N ASP A 185 10.34 -28.73 0.73
CA ASP A 185 11.70 -28.40 1.16
C ASP A 185 12.07 -26.94 0.82
N TRP A 186 11.87 -26.05 1.79
CA TRP A 186 12.29 -24.66 1.67
C TRP A 186 13.80 -24.44 1.56
N HIS A 187 14.65 -25.41 1.92
CA HIS A 187 16.09 -25.28 1.70
C HIS A 187 16.41 -25.35 0.21
N ALA A 188 15.79 -26.29 -0.51
CA ALA A 188 15.94 -26.41 -1.96
C ALA A 188 15.40 -25.17 -2.67
N VAL A 189 14.17 -24.73 -2.32
CA VAL A 189 13.55 -23.54 -2.91
C VAL A 189 14.35 -22.28 -2.62
N SER A 190 14.84 -22.09 -1.40
CA SER A 190 15.65 -20.91 -1.06
C SER A 190 17.01 -20.92 -1.76
N ALA A 191 17.62 -22.09 -1.96
CA ALA A 191 18.85 -22.20 -2.74
C ALA A 191 18.62 -21.81 -4.22
N MET A 192 17.55 -22.31 -4.84
CA MET A 192 17.14 -21.90 -6.19
C MET A 192 16.83 -20.40 -6.26
N ALA A 193 16.16 -19.85 -5.25
CA ALA A 193 15.85 -18.42 -5.20
C ALA A 193 17.11 -17.55 -5.16
N LEU A 194 18.13 -17.95 -4.41
CA LEU A 194 19.39 -17.21 -4.35
C LEU A 194 20.19 -17.34 -5.66
N ASP A 195 20.18 -18.50 -6.31
CA ASP A 195 20.79 -18.66 -7.64
C ASP A 195 20.06 -17.79 -8.69
N ALA A 196 18.72 -17.85 -8.72
CA ALA A 196 17.89 -17.02 -9.58
C ALA A 196 18.15 -15.52 -9.36
N LEU A 197 18.19 -15.06 -8.09
CA LEU A 197 18.47 -13.66 -7.77
C LEU A 197 19.86 -13.21 -8.28
N ASN A 198 20.89 -14.04 -8.13
CA ASN A 198 22.23 -13.70 -8.60
C ASN A 198 22.31 -13.64 -10.12
N ARG A 199 21.65 -14.59 -10.82
CA ARG A 199 21.57 -14.59 -12.29
C ARG A 199 20.77 -13.42 -12.84
N ALA A 200 19.67 -13.09 -12.18
CA ALA A 200 18.82 -11.96 -12.53
C ALA A 200 19.59 -10.63 -12.41
N ARG A 201 20.36 -10.45 -11.33
CA ARG A 201 21.24 -9.29 -11.17
C ARG A 201 22.29 -9.18 -12.28
N ALA A 202 22.87 -10.30 -12.69
CA ALA A 202 23.84 -10.31 -13.78
C ALA A 202 23.21 -10.02 -15.16
N GLN A 203 21.89 -10.21 -15.29
CA GLN A 203 21.12 -9.98 -16.51
C GLN A 203 20.24 -8.71 -16.43
N GLU A 204 20.35 -7.95 -15.35
CA GLU A 204 19.57 -6.73 -15.09
C GLU A 204 18.06 -6.93 -15.23
N ILE A 205 17.56 -8.08 -14.76
CA ILE A 205 16.12 -8.39 -14.78
C ILE A 205 15.37 -7.48 -13.79
N ALA A 206 14.32 -6.84 -14.28
CA ALA A 206 13.46 -5.98 -13.48
C ALA A 206 12.64 -6.78 -12.45
N ALA A 207 12.25 -6.15 -11.34
CA ALA A 207 11.58 -6.84 -10.23
C ALA A 207 10.22 -7.42 -10.64
N GLU A 208 9.49 -6.72 -11.50
CA GLU A 208 8.23 -7.15 -12.10
C GLU A 208 8.35 -8.44 -12.93
N ASP A 209 9.52 -8.66 -13.55
CA ASP A 209 9.79 -9.82 -14.41
C ASP A 209 10.39 -11.00 -13.62
N MET A 210 10.74 -10.80 -12.34
CA MET A 210 11.42 -11.81 -11.53
C MET A 210 10.61 -13.08 -11.32
N GLU A 211 9.27 -12.98 -11.24
CA GLU A 211 8.40 -14.14 -11.06
C GLU A 211 8.48 -15.09 -12.26
N GLU A 212 8.35 -14.54 -13.48
CA GLU A 212 8.46 -15.30 -14.73
C GLU A 212 9.88 -15.86 -14.91
N PHE A 213 10.90 -15.03 -14.66
CA PHE A 213 12.30 -15.46 -14.71
C PHE A 213 12.58 -16.63 -13.76
N ALA A 214 12.05 -16.56 -12.53
CA ALA A 214 12.22 -17.62 -11.54
C ALA A 214 11.46 -18.90 -11.93
N ALA A 215 10.29 -18.80 -12.53
CA ALA A 215 9.56 -19.96 -13.05
C ALA A 215 10.34 -20.68 -14.15
N ALA A 216 10.92 -19.93 -15.10
CA ALA A 216 11.80 -20.50 -16.13
C ALA A 216 13.05 -21.16 -15.53
N HIS A 217 13.63 -20.53 -14.51
CA HIS A 217 14.76 -21.06 -13.77
C HIS A 217 14.42 -22.38 -13.04
N ALA A 218 13.27 -22.46 -12.39
CA ALA A 218 12.78 -23.69 -11.74
C ALA A 218 12.63 -24.85 -12.75
N ALA A 219 12.01 -24.57 -13.90
CA ALA A 219 11.81 -25.57 -14.94
C ALA A 219 13.15 -26.11 -15.47
N ALA A 220 14.13 -25.22 -15.70
CA ALA A 220 15.47 -25.62 -16.13
C ALA A 220 16.23 -26.43 -15.07
N ALA A 221 15.97 -26.18 -13.79
CA ALA A 221 16.54 -26.94 -12.67
C ALA A 221 15.86 -28.29 -12.42
N GLY A 222 14.79 -28.62 -13.17
CA GLY A 222 14.01 -29.84 -12.95
C GLY A 222 13.22 -29.83 -11.64
N ALA A 223 12.85 -28.64 -11.16
CA ALA A 223 12.07 -28.48 -9.94
C ALA A 223 10.72 -29.20 -10.06
N ASP A 224 10.27 -29.81 -8.97
CA ASP A 224 8.92 -30.36 -8.92
C ASP A 224 7.86 -29.24 -8.93
N ARG A 225 6.59 -29.63 -9.02
CA ARG A 225 5.46 -28.69 -9.06
C ARG A 225 5.42 -27.80 -7.83
N TRP A 226 5.56 -28.36 -6.63
CA TRP A 226 5.49 -27.59 -5.39
C TRP A 226 6.67 -26.62 -5.29
N GLN A 227 7.87 -27.06 -5.66
CA GLN A 227 9.07 -26.24 -5.68
C GLN A 227 8.95 -25.07 -6.67
N SER A 228 8.40 -25.32 -7.86
CA SER A 228 8.17 -24.31 -8.89
C SER A 228 7.16 -23.25 -8.43
N GLU A 229 6.02 -23.69 -7.87
CA GLU A 229 5.01 -22.80 -7.29
C GLU A 229 5.61 -22.00 -6.10
N ALA A 230 6.31 -22.66 -5.19
CA ALA A 230 6.94 -22.03 -4.03
C ALA A 230 7.98 -20.98 -4.43
N LEU A 231 8.79 -21.26 -5.45
CA LEU A 231 9.78 -20.32 -5.98
C LEU A 231 9.12 -19.10 -6.62
N ALA A 232 8.08 -19.29 -7.44
CA ALA A 232 7.32 -18.18 -8.02
C ALA A 232 6.79 -17.25 -6.93
N THR A 233 6.21 -17.80 -5.84
CA THR A 233 5.72 -16.95 -4.74
C THR A 233 6.80 -16.17 -3.99
N LEU A 234 8.09 -16.54 -4.11
CA LEU A 234 9.19 -15.76 -3.53
C LEU A 234 9.55 -14.52 -4.35
N PHE A 235 9.24 -14.53 -5.64
CA PHE A 235 9.50 -13.44 -6.57
C PHE A 235 8.24 -12.73 -7.08
N SER A 236 7.07 -13.12 -6.57
CA SER A 236 5.82 -12.42 -6.86
C SER A 236 5.74 -11.11 -6.09
N VAL A 237 5.47 -10.01 -6.79
CA VAL A 237 5.25 -8.69 -6.16
C VAL A 237 4.09 -8.72 -5.17
N SER A 238 3.08 -9.56 -5.42
CA SER A 238 1.91 -9.70 -4.55
C SER A 238 2.17 -10.62 -3.35
N ASP A 239 2.92 -11.70 -3.53
CA ASP A 239 3.01 -12.80 -2.54
C ASP A 239 4.35 -12.95 -1.83
N ALA A 240 5.39 -12.20 -2.25
CA ALA A 240 6.73 -12.29 -1.68
C ALA A 240 6.75 -12.00 -0.16
N ILE A 241 7.86 -12.38 0.47
CA ILE A 241 8.11 -11.98 1.86
C ILE A 241 8.44 -10.49 1.86
N GLN A 242 7.57 -9.70 2.48
CA GLN A 242 7.71 -8.24 2.59
C GLN A 242 7.77 -7.86 4.07
N PRO A 243 8.96 -7.61 4.64
CA PRO A 243 9.08 -7.15 6.01
C PRO A 243 8.55 -5.71 6.16
N ALA A 244 7.93 -5.41 7.30
CA ALA A 244 7.51 -4.04 7.63
C ALA A 244 8.66 -3.26 8.32
N SER A 245 8.66 -1.93 8.16
CA SER A 245 9.69 -1.02 8.72
C SER A 245 9.80 -1.06 10.25
N GLU A 246 8.68 -1.19 10.98
CA GLU A 246 8.63 -1.05 12.44
C GLU A 246 8.36 -2.37 13.19
N SER A 247 8.82 -3.48 12.62
CA SER A 247 8.61 -4.87 13.08
C SER A 247 7.26 -5.47 12.64
N GLY A 248 7.33 -6.46 11.75
CA GLY A 248 6.18 -7.19 11.26
C GLY A 248 6.36 -7.60 9.81
N TYR A 249 5.23 -7.87 9.17
CA TYR A 249 5.16 -8.25 7.77
C TYR A 249 4.07 -7.43 7.10
N VAL A 250 4.34 -6.91 5.92
CA VAL A 250 3.32 -6.53 4.94
C VAL A 250 2.74 -7.82 4.34
N ASN A 251 3.60 -8.76 3.96
CA ASN A 251 3.21 -10.09 3.50
C ASN A 251 4.27 -11.17 3.82
N GLY A 252 3.90 -12.46 3.71
CA GLY A 252 4.81 -13.59 3.78
C GLY A 252 5.09 -14.13 5.19
N GLN A 253 4.29 -13.77 6.19
CA GLN A 253 4.50 -14.24 7.58
C GLN A 253 4.42 -15.77 7.71
N HIS A 254 3.50 -16.42 6.98
CA HIS A 254 3.30 -17.88 7.05
C HIS A 254 4.49 -18.61 6.40
N ARG A 255 4.93 -18.14 5.24
CA ARG A 255 6.13 -18.64 4.58
C ARG A 255 7.38 -18.47 5.45
N SER A 256 7.53 -17.30 6.07
CA SER A 256 8.61 -17.04 7.00
C SER A 256 8.58 -17.99 8.20
N GLN A 257 7.38 -18.28 8.71
CA GLN A 257 7.17 -19.24 9.79
C GLN A 257 7.61 -20.66 9.39
N ALA A 258 7.21 -21.13 8.20
CA ALA A 258 7.63 -22.42 7.67
C ALA A 258 9.16 -22.50 7.49
N MET A 259 9.79 -21.46 6.95
CA MET A 259 11.24 -21.38 6.78
C MET A 259 12.00 -21.38 8.12
N LEU A 260 11.51 -20.62 9.10
CA LEU A 260 12.08 -20.57 10.45
C LEU A 260 12.01 -21.94 11.14
N GLU A 261 10.90 -22.67 10.97
CA GLU A 261 10.74 -24.03 11.48
C GLU A 261 11.60 -25.07 10.76
N ALA A 262 11.77 -24.91 9.45
CA ALA A 262 12.65 -25.75 8.65
C ALA A 262 14.13 -25.47 8.92
N GLY A 263 14.47 -24.32 9.50
CA GLY A 263 15.85 -23.91 9.77
C GLY A 263 16.56 -23.35 8.54
N VAL A 264 15.81 -22.79 7.59
CA VAL A 264 16.38 -22.07 6.45
C VAL A 264 17.16 -20.87 6.97
N ARG A 265 18.36 -20.66 6.43
CA ARG A 265 19.25 -19.58 6.87
C ARG A 265 19.03 -18.29 6.11
N ARG A 266 18.93 -18.40 4.78
CA ARG A 266 18.82 -17.28 3.86
C ARG A 266 17.73 -17.53 2.85
N THR A 267 17.04 -16.46 2.48
CA THR A 267 15.95 -16.45 1.51
C THR A 267 15.96 -15.10 0.79
N VAL A 268 15.01 -14.88 -0.10
CA VAL A 268 14.77 -13.59 -0.74
C VAL A 268 13.58 -12.88 -0.11
N VAL A 269 13.66 -11.55 -0.04
CA VAL A 269 12.58 -10.66 0.40
C VAL A 269 12.41 -9.55 -0.62
N LEU A 270 11.22 -8.97 -0.67
CA LEU A 270 10.92 -7.80 -1.47
C LEU A 270 10.90 -6.55 -0.59
N TRP A 271 11.68 -5.54 -0.99
CA TRP A 271 11.66 -4.21 -0.42
C TRP A 271 11.03 -3.22 -1.39
N ILE A 272 10.27 -2.29 -0.83
CA ILE A 272 9.86 -1.08 -1.50
C ILE A 272 10.81 0.00 -1.01
N VAL A 273 11.77 0.39 -1.85
CA VAL A 273 12.74 1.44 -1.53
C VAL A 273 12.31 2.76 -2.17
N PRO A 274 12.51 3.91 -1.53
CA PRO A 274 12.37 5.19 -2.20
C PRO A 274 13.29 5.19 -3.44
N ALA A 275 12.81 5.68 -4.58
CA ALA A 275 13.71 5.89 -5.69
C ALA A 275 14.75 6.95 -5.33
N THR A 276 16.00 6.67 -5.71
CA THR A 276 17.18 7.50 -5.47
C THR A 276 17.27 8.66 -6.43
#